data_AF-A0A2N5K7W9-F1
#
_entry.id   AF-A0A2N5K7W9-F1
#
_cell.length_a   1.000
_cell.length_b   1.000
_cell.length_c   1.000
_cell.angle_alpha   90.00
_cell.angle_beta   90.00
_cell.angle_gamma   90.00
#
_symmetry.space_group_name_H-M   'P 1'
#
loop_
_entity.id
_entity.type
_entity.pdbx_description
1 polymer ?
#
loop_
_entity_poly.entity_id
_entity_poly.type
_entity_poly.pdbx_seq_one_letter_code
_entity_poly.pdbx_strand_id
1 'polypeptide(L)'
;KAGQPDKAEAILQQAEAVAGELGLFAEEIDARRKTFLGNTPLLFAQVEYVRAVMELAQARPLDKARLMLGQAQQRITRLLNPDAGSGPDA
;
A
#
# COMPACT_ATOMS: atom_id res chain seq x y z
N LYS A 1 -16.14 -8.58 16.08
CA LYS A 1 -15.02 -7.63 16.24
C LYS A 1 -14.74 -7.01 14.88
N ALA A 2 -15.04 -5.73 14.70
CA ALA A 2 -14.78 -5.01 13.44
C ALA A 2 -13.27 -4.78 13.23
N GLY A 3 -12.89 -4.50 11.97
CA GLY A 3 -11.50 -4.48 11.49
C GLY A 3 -10.53 -3.63 12.32
N GLN A 4 -9.31 -4.14 12.48
CA GLN A 4 -8.19 -3.48 13.17
C GLN A 4 -7.10 -3.13 12.13
N PRO A 5 -7.32 -2.11 11.27
CA PRO A 5 -6.41 -1.80 10.16
C PRO A 5 -5.01 -1.44 10.64
N ASP A 6 -4.88 -0.67 11.73
CA ASP A 6 -3.57 -0.30 12.28
C ASP A 6 -2.77 -1.52 12.77
N LYS A 7 -3.47 -2.50 13.36
CA LYS A 7 -2.84 -3.76 13.76
C LYS A 7 -2.44 -4.59 12.56
N ALA A 8 -3.27 -4.62 11.52
CA ALA A 8 -2.96 -5.33 10.27
C ALA A 8 -1.74 -4.69 9.56
N GLU A 9 -1.63 -3.37 9.57
CA GLU A 9 -0.45 -2.64 9.08
C GLU A 9 0.82 -3.03 9.85
N ALA A 10 0.76 -3.02 11.19
CA ALA A 10 1.90 -3.39 12.01
C ALA A 10 2.36 -4.84 11.75
N ILE A 11 1.44 -5.77 11.48
CA ILE A 11 1.76 -7.15 11.12
C ILE A 11 2.39 -7.22 9.73
N LEU A 12 1.85 -6.47 8.76
CA LEU A 12 2.37 -6.44 7.39
C LEU A 12 3.81 -5.89 7.35
N GLN A 13 4.09 -4.81 8.09
CA GLN A 13 5.43 -4.25 8.23
C GLN A 13 6.42 -5.27 8.87
N GLN A 14 5.96 -6.07 9.84
CA GLN A 14 6.79 -7.13 10.42
C GLN A 14 7.08 -8.24 9.40
N ALA A 15 6.11 -8.59 8.54
CA ALA A 15 6.33 -9.54 7.47
C ALA A 15 7.36 -9.00 6.46
N GLU A 16 7.23 -7.74 6.01
CA GLU A 16 8.18 -7.10 5.10
C GLU A 16 9.60 -7.07 5.68
N ALA A 17 9.75 -6.86 6.99
CA ALA A 17 11.04 -6.86 7.67
C ALA A 17 11.78 -8.22 7.65
N VAL A 18 11.08 -9.31 7.32
CA VAL A 18 11.68 -10.65 7.21
C VAL A 18 11.76 -11.15 5.77
N ALA A 19 11.29 -10.35 4.79
CA ALA A 19 11.49 -10.64 3.38
C ALA A 19 12.99 -10.51 3.03
N GLY A 20 13.42 -11.24 1.99
CA GLY A 20 14.82 -11.21 1.56
C GLY A 20 15.19 -9.87 0.94
N GLU A 21 16.46 -9.69 0.58
CA GLU A 21 16.93 -8.44 -0.05
C GLU A 21 16.13 -8.06 -1.32
N LEU A 22 15.60 -9.05 -2.03
CA LEU A 22 14.78 -8.87 -3.23
C LEU A 22 13.26 -8.78 -2.93
N GLY A 23 12.86 -8.66 -1.66
CA GLY A 23 11.45 -8.70 -1.25
C GLY A 23 10.83 -10.10 -1.36
N LEU A 24 11.65 -11.16 -1.39
CA LEU A 24 11.16 -12.53 -1.55
C LEU A 24 10.94 -13.21 -0.19
N PHE A 25 9.75 -13.76 0.01
CA PHE A 25 9.42 -14.60 1.16
C PHE A 25 9.91 -16.04 0.95
N ALA A 26 10.61 -16.55 1.96
CA ALA A 26 10.93 -17.96 2.09
C ALA A 26 9.75 -18.75 2.68
N GLU A 27 9.83 -20.08 2.56
CA GLU A 27 8.91 -21.00 3.22
C GLU A 27 9.01 -20.92 4.75
N GLU A 28 10.23 -20.86 5.27
CA GLU A 28 10.50 -20.71 6.69
C GLU A 28 11.73 -19.81 6.93
N ILE A 29 11.81 -19.21 8.12
CA ILE A 29 12.90 -18.34 8.54
C ILE A 29 13.41 -18.82 9.89
N ASP A 30 14.71 -19.11 9.98
CA ASP A 30 15.39 -19.29 11.26
C ASP A 30 15.55 -17.92 11.93
N ALA A 31 14.70 -17.64 12.92
CA ALA A 31 14.70 -16.36 13.61
C ALA A 31 16.01 -16.07 14.38
N ARG A 32 16.76 -17.10 14.78
CA ARG A 32 18.03 -16.97 15.52
C ARG A 32 19.17 -16.62 14.58
N ARG A 33 19.22 -17.29 13.44
CA ARG A 33 20.30 -17.13 12.45
C ARG A 33 19.99 -16.11 11.36
N LYS A 34 18.74 -15.65 11.26
CA LYS A 34 18.24 -14.77 10.21
C LYS A 34 18.47 -15.35 8.81
N THR A 35 18.30 -16.67 8.69
CA THR A 35 18.50 -17.40 7.43
C THR A 35 17.19 -18.01 6.95
N PHE A 36 17.04 -18.10 5.63
CA PHE A 36 15.92 -18.77 5.01
C PHE A 36 16.08 -20.28 5.04
N LEU A 37 14.97 -20.98 5.23
CA LEU A 37 14.86 -22.42 5.25
C LEU A 37 13.79 -22.83 4.22
N GLY A 38 14.05 -23.94 3.52
CA GLY A 38 13.14 -24.45 2.49
C GLY A 38 13.14 -23.61 1.21
N ASN A 39 12.00 -23.61 0.51
CA ASN A 39 11.90 -22.96 -0.79
C ASN A 39 11.94 -21.43 -0.68
N THR A 40 12.70 -20.79 -1.56
CA THR A 40 12.68 -19.33 -1.75
C THR A 40 12.77 -19.01 -3.25
N PRO A 41 11.77 -18.33 -3.84
CA PRO A 41 10.55 -17.82 -3.19
C PRO A 41 9.49 -18.89 -2.93
N LEU A 42 8.73 -18.75 -1.85
CA LEU A 42 7.48 -19.50 -1.66
C LEU A 42 6.31 -18.74 -2.30
N LEU A 43 5.74 -19.28 -3.39
CA LEU A 43 4.64 -18.64 -4.12
C LEU A 43 3.43 -18.34 -3.24
N PHE A 44 3.07 -19.26 -2.34
CA PHE A 44 1.94 -19.07 -1.43
C PHE A 44 2.10 -17.83 -0.55
N ALA A 45 3.28 -17.64 0.05
CA ALA A 45 3.57 -16.48 0.88
C ALA A 45 3.50 -15.17 0.08
N GLN A 46 3.96 -15.18 -1.18
CA GLN A 46 3.86 -14.02 -2.08
C GLN A 46 2.41 -13.63 -2.37
N VAL A 47 1.56 -14.60 -2.69
CA VAL A 47 0.15 -14.36 -2.99
C VAL A 47 -0.59 -13.82 -1.77
N GLU A 48 -0.36 -14.39 -0.59
CA GLU A 48 -1.00 -13.92 0.65
C GLU A 48 -0.50 -12.53 1.06
N TYR A 49 0.78 -12.20 0.83
CA TYR A 49 1.29 -10.85 1.04
C TYR A 49 0.59 -9.82 0.15
N VAL A 50 0.49 -10.07 -1.16
CA VAL A 50 -0.21 -9.17 -2.10
C VAL A 50 -1.66 -8.99 -1.68
N ARG A 51 -2.34 -10.08 -1.30
CA ARG A 51 -3.71 -10.03 -0.79
C ARG A 51 -3.82 -9.15 0.46
N ALA A 52 -2.93 -9.32 1.43
CA ALA A 52 -2.94 -8.53 2.66
C ALA A 52 -2.74 -7.03 2.39
N VAL A 53 -1.83 -6.67 1.47
CA VAL A 53 -1.63 -5.28 1.02
C VAL A 53 -2.93 -4.72 0.41
N MET A 54 -3.59 -5.47 -0.46
CA MET A 54 -4.83 -5.04 -1.12
C MET A 54 -5.99 -4.85 -0.13
N GLU A 55 -6.15 -5.77 0.83
CA GLU A 55 -7.17 -5.67 1.87
C GLU A 55 -6.93 -4.46 2.78
N LEU A 56 -5.67 -4.23 3.18
CA LEU A 56 -5.30 -3.09 4.00
C LEU A 56 -5.53 -1.75 3.27
N ALA A 57 -5.23 -1.70 1.97
CA ALA A 57 -5.50 -0.53 1.13
C ALA A 57 -7.00 -0.23 1.03
N GLN A 58 -7.85 -1.26 0.91
CA GLN A 58 -9.29 -1.10 0.90
C GLN A 58 -9.85 -0.66 2.26
N ALA A 59 -9.25 -1.12 3.35
CA ALA A 59 -9.65 -0.81 4.72
C ALA A 59 -9.31 0.62 5.18
N ARG A 60 -8.57 1.41 4.37
CA ARG A 60 -8.25 2.82 4.64
C ARG A 60 -9.14 3.77 3.83
N PRO A 61 -10.38 4.08 4.28
CA PRO A 61 -11.25 5.02 3.59
C PRO A 61 -10.71 6.46 3.60
N LEU A 62 -9.79 6.80 4.51
CA LEU A 62 -9.19 8.13 4.62
C LEU A 62 -8.36 8.52 3.38
N ASP A 63 -7.71 7.57 2.70
CA ASP A 63 -6.95 7.86 1.49
C ASP A 63 -7.89 8.15 0.31
N LYS A 64 -9.00 7.42 0.21
CA LYS A 64 -10.10 7.75 -0.72
C LYS A 64 -10.71 9.12 -0.42
N ALA A 65 -10.96 9.44 0.85
CA ALA A 65 -11.52 10.72 1.27
C ALA A 65 -10.57 11.91 0.96
N ARG A 66 -9.27 11.75 1.20
CA ARG A 66 -8.24 12.75 0.85
C ARG A 66 -8.14 12.98 -0.66
N LEU A 67 -8.17 11.91 -1.45
CA LEU A 67 -8.22 11.98 -2.91
C LEU A 67 -9.46 12.73 -3.40
N MET A 68 -10.64 12.43 -2.85
CA MET A 68 -11.89 13.10 -3.20
C MET A 68 -11.90 14.59 -2.81
N LEU A 69 -11.34 14.94 -1.65
CA LEU A 69 -11.16 16.33 -1.22
C LEU A 69 -10.24 17.12 -2.16
N GLY A 70 -9.11 16.54 -2.57
CA GLY A 70 -8.22 17.15 -3.55
C GLY A 70 -8.88 17.37 -4.91
N GLN A 71 -9.67 16.40 -5.39
CA GLN A 71 -10.45 16.52 -6.62
C GLN A 71 -11.55 17.59 -6.52
N ALA A 72 -12.21 17.71 -5.36
CA ALA A 72 -13.22 18.73 -5.12
C ALA A 72 -12.61 20.14 -5.10
N GLN A 73 -11.46 20.33 -4.45
CA GLN A 73 -10.72 21.59 -4.47
C GLN A 73 -10.29 21.98 -5.89
N GLN A 74 -9.76 21.04 -6.68
CA GLN A 74 -9.37 21.31 -8.07
C GLN A 74 -10.56 21.72 -8.95
N ARG A 75 -11.74 21.12 -8.75
CA ARG A 75 -12.97 21.51 -9.46
C ARG A 75 -13.44 22.90 -9.05
N ILE A 76 -13.43 23.23 -7.77
CA ILE A 76 -13.79 24.56 -7.27
C ILE A 76 -12.82 25.61 -7.83
N THR A 77 -11.51 25.34 -7.81
CA THR A 77 -10.51 26.26 -8.37
C THR A 77 -10.70 26.48 -9.86
N ARG A 78 -11.05 25.46 -10.65
CA ARG A 78 -11.38 25.62 -12.09
C ARG A 78 -12.67 26.42 -12.33
N LEU A 79 -13.67 26.25 -11.46
CA LEU A 79 -14.93 27.00 -11.57
C LEU A 79 -14.75 28.48 -11.17
N LEU A 80 -13.84 28.76 -10.24
CA LEU A 80 -13.51 30.12 -9.79
C LEU A 80 -12.52 30.84 -10.72
N ASN A 81 -11.72 30.10 -11.50
CA ASN A 81 -10.78 30.63 -12.50
C ASN A 81 -10.93 29.86 -13.83
N PRO A 82 -12.00 30.14 -14.60
CA PRO A 82 -12.22 29.47 -15.89
C PRO A 82 -11.15 29.80 -16.95
N ASP A 83 -10.45 30.93 -16.81
CA ASP A 83 -9.51 31.46 -17.82
C ASP A 83 -8.04 31.15 -17.54
N ALA A 84 -7.70 30.45 -16.45
CA ALA A 84 -6.31 30.11 -16.10
C ALA A 84 -5.68 29.00 -16.99
N GLY A 85 -6.41 28.52 -18.01
CA GLY A 85 -5.99 27.44 -18.90
C GLY A 85 -5.56 27.87 -20.31
N SER A 86 -5.69 29.15 -20.67
CA SER A 86 -5.22 29.68 -21.97
C SER A 86 -4.06 30.65 -21.75
N GLY A 87 -2.86 30.10 -21.55
CA GLY A 87 -1.63 30.84 -21.85
C GLY A 87 -1.50 31.04 -23.37
N PRO A 88 -0.77 32.06 -23.84
CA PRO A 88 -0.93 32.62 -25.17
C PRO A 88 -0.21 31.77 -26.22
N ASP A 89 -0.98 31.08 -27.06
CA ASP A 89 -0.56 30.75 -28.42
C ASP A 89 -0.94 31.94 -29.32
N ALA A 90 0.02 32.84 -29.54
CA ALA A 90 0.02 33.86 -30.59
C ALA A 90 1.46 34.08 -31.08
#